data_AF-A0A4R5N9L5-F1
#
_entry.id   AF-A0A4R5N9L5-F1
#
_cell.length_a   1.000
_cell.length_b   1.000
_cell.length_c   1.000
_cell.angle_alpha   90.00
_cell.angle_beta   90.00
_cell.angle_gamma   90.00
#
_symmetry.space_group_name_H-M   'P 1'
#
loop_
_entity.id
_entity.type
_entity.pdbx_description
1 polymer ?
#
loop_
_entity_poly.entity_id
_entity_poly.type
_entity_poly.pdbx_seq_one_letter_code
_entity_poly.pdbx_strand_id
1 'polypeptide(L)'
;MLGWKTVLDNRRAVYGWLLALIVPTLLVGGWLGVTSHVAQHTNRLKVAVVNQDSGAKYQGKNQNIGAQLSQGLMAQKQLDFVSVNTVKQARQKLEQKQVSAVLVWPENTTQRLSEFKHSGKPIVVQQYIDSGRNAFATEQIQRRLTNIVTGLSEQLLMGNTGASTLENLVKQSGQLQDEANDLQTNLRAVGRNLDTDKAADLQKDATDTANDLAQYSSALNAAVASDDKEKMSELATKINTLSYKMQTDIVSSIAGIATSLDDTKMLSSQDSVIQAGAKTIADGQNGIQKSLKTMLGQQADNQDANGTNQMIAMHTVDQRPIKQSGQVTLPTITAIALTIQAILFGIILKVSHVKAETLALEQWWQTFRVVGLLSIISAVVMGALPLLWHISLENIWLLMGINVIGLWLLTSIVWLFKHYLGQIGWWLATVLLTIQTFMATDLYHLAILDKPFQLLHQLLPLHQIQSAIQSAVFGGEVTNDILIVIIWFLVLTMLIVISYRVHQRAVWNKTLATDAS
;
A
#
# COMPACT_ATOMS: atom_id res chain seq x y z
N MET A 1 -27.48 -12.96 49.00
CA MET A 1 -26.48 -11.89 48.80
C MET A 1 -25.11 -12.55 48.71
N LEU A 2 -24.51 -12.64 47.51
CA LEU A 2 -23.18 -13.23 47.32
C LEU A 2 -22.12 -12.26 47.88
N GLY A 3 -21.70 -12.48 49.13
CA GLY A 3 -20.66 -11.67 49.76
C GLY A 3 -19.27 -11.99 49.20
N TRP A 4 -18.42 -10.98 49.01
CA TRP A 4 -17.04 -11.13 48.50
C TRP A 4 -16.20 -12.19 49.25
N LYS A 5 -16.55 -12.51 50.50
CA LYS A 5 -15.92 -13.60 51.28
C LYS A 5 -16.16 -15.00 50.70
N THR A 6 -17.35 -15.31 50.17
CA THR A 6 -17.61 -16.65 49.57
C THR A 6 -16.89 -16.85 48.23
N VAL A 7 -16.53 -15.77 47.54
CA VAL A 7 -15.70 -15.85 46.32
C VAL A 7 -14.25 -16.16 46.67
N LEU A 8 -13.71 -15.53 47.72
CA LEU A 8 -12.32 -15.71 48.17
C LEU A 8 -12.06 -17.06 48.84
N ASP A 9 -13.03 -17.61 49.57
CA ASP A 9 -12.90 -18.93 50.19
C ASP A 9 -12.97 -20.08 49.16
N ASN A 10 -13.65 -19.86 48.03
CA ASN A 10 -13.71 -20.83 46.95
C ASN A 10 -12.55 -20.62 45.97
N ARG A 11 -11.43 -21.31 46.20
CA ARG A 11 -10.22 -21.25 45.34
C ARG A 11 -10.54 -21.40 43.84
N ARG A 12 -11.53 -22.22 43.47
CA ARG A 12 -11.94 -22.40 42.06
C ARG A 12 -12.64 -21.17 41.49
N ALA A 13 -13.42 -20.45 42.31
CA ALA A 13 -14.04 -19.19 41.91
C ALA A 13 -12.98 -18.08 41.79
N VAL A 14 -12.03 -17.99 42.72
CA VAL A 14 -10.90 -17.03 42.66
C VAL A 14 -10.10 -17.20 41.37
N TYR A 15 -9.72 -18.43 41.01
CA TYR A 15 -9.00 -18.67 39.76
C TYR A 15 -9.83 -18.29 38.53
N GLY A 16 -11.15 -18.54 38.54
CA GLY A 16 -12.04 -18.13 37.45
C GLY A 16 -12.08 -16.60 37.27
N TRP A 17 -12.15 -15.84 38.36
CA TRP A 17 -12.12 -14.37 38.33
C TRP A 17 -10.76 -13.81 37.94
N LEU A 18 -9.66 -14.38 38.45
CA LEU A 18 -8.31 -14.00 38.05
C LEU A 18 -8.09 -14.22 36.56
N LEU A 19 -8.54 -15.36 36.03
CA LEU A 19 -8.42 -15.65 34.60
C LEU A 19 -9.27 -14.65 33.79
N ALA A 20 -10.51 -14.41 34.18
CA ALA A 20 -11.38 -13.40 33.55
C ALA A 20 -10.81 -11.97 33.56
N LEU A 21 -9.94 -11.64 34.51
CA LEU A 21 -9.26 -10.34 34.60
C LEU A 21 -7.98 -10.31 33.76
N ILE A 22 -7.22 -11.41 33.74
CA ILE A 22 -5.96 -11.53 32.97
C ILE A 22 -6.23 -11.65 31.47
N VAL A 23 -7.32 -12.31 31.05
CA VAL A 23 -7.61 -12.52 29.62
C VAL A 23 -7.69 -11.17 28.88
N PRO A 24 -8.57 -10.21 29.23
CA PRO A 24 -8.67 -8.95 28.50
C PRO A 24 -7.35 -8.14 28.52
N THR A 25 -6.59 -8.20 29.62
CA THR A 25 -5.30 -7.50 29.73
C THR A 25 -4.24 -8.07 28.82
N LEU A 26 -4.11 -9.41 28.74
CA LEU A 26 -3.20 -10.06 27.80
C LEU A 26 -3.61 -9.80 26.34
N LEU A 27 -4.91 -9.69 26.07
CA LEU A 27 -5.41 -9.35 24.74
C LEU A 27 -5.03 -7.93 24.33
N VAL A 28 -5.25 -6.95 25.20
CA VAL A 28 -4.85 -5.56 24.93
C VAL A 28 -3.33 -5.44 24.80
N GLY A 29 -2.57 -6.06 25.72
CA GLY A 29 -1.10 -6.06 25.67
C GLY A 29 -0.55 -6.76 24.41
N GLY A 30 -1.14 -7.89 24.02
CA GLY A 30 -0.79 -8.62 22.80
C GLY A 30 -1.13 -7.82 21.54
N TRP A 31 -2.30 -7.19 21.49
CA TRP A 31 -2.71 -6.35 20.36
C TRP A 31 -1.79 -5.13 20.20
N LEU A 32 -1.45 -4.44 21.29
CA LEU A 32 -0.49 -3.34 21.29
C LEU A 32 0.92 -3.80 20.88
N GLY A 33 1.36 -4.97 21.35
CA GLY A 33 2.63 -5.56 20.94
C GLY A 33 2.69 -5.87 19.43
N VAL A 34 1.66 -6.50 18.87
CA VAL A 34 1.64 -6.84 17.43
C VAL A 34 1.53 -5.57 16.57
N THR A 35 0.63 -4.65 16.91
CA THR A 35 0.39 -3.43 16.12
C THR A 35 1.57 -2.45 16.14
N SER A 36 2.26 -2.31 17.27
CA SER A 36 3.36 -1.34 17.42
C SER A 36 4.56 -1.66 16.51
N HIS A 37 4.86 -2.94 16.30
CA HIS A 37 5.96 -3.35 15.42
C HIS A 37 5.57 -3.42 13.94
N VAL A 38 4.28 -3.58 13.60
CA VAL A 38 3.83 -3.70 12.20
C VAL A 38 4.10 -2.43 11.39
N ALA A 39 3.88 -1.25 11.97
CA ALA A 39 4.15 0.02 11.28
C ALA A 39 5.62 0.14 10.85
N GLN A 40 6.55 -0.31 11.71
CA GLN A 40 8.00 -0.31 11.46
C GLN A 40 8.43 -1.35 10.43
N HIS A 41 7.68 -2.44 10.28
CA HIS A 41 7.99 -3.55 9.38
C HIS A 41 7.34 -3.44 7.99
N THR A 42 6.63 -2.36 7.68
CA THR A 42 6.08 -2.11 6.33
C THR A 42 7.15 -2.07 5.22
N ASN A 43 8.41 -1.83 5.58
CA ASN A 43 9.57 -1.98 4.68
C ASN A 43 9.86 -3.43 4.24
N ARG A 44 9.14 -4.43 4.78
CA ARG A 44 9.23 -5.86 4.41
C ARG A 44 8.19 -6.31 3.38
N LEU A 45 7.38 -5.39 2.84
CA LEU A 45 6.45 -5.70 1.76
C LEU A 45 7.22 -6.07 0.50
N LYS A 46 7.09 -7.33 0.08
CA LYS A 46 7.85 -7.88 -1.04
C LYS A 46 7.18 -7.58 -2.37
N VAL A 47 7.91 -7.00 -3.31
CA VAL A 47 7.46 -6.75 -4.69
C VAL A 47 8.33 -7.55 -5.65
N ALA A 48 7.70 -8.42 -6.44
CA ALA A 48 8.40 -9.11 -7.52
C ALA A 48 8.60 -8.15 -8.70
N VAL A 49 9.82 -8.05 -9.21
CA VAL A 49 10.13 -7.25 -10.40
C VAL A 49 10.50 -8.20 -11.53
N VAL A 50 9.77 -8.10 -12.64
CA VAL A 50 10.05 -8.81 -13.88
C VAL A 50 10.48 -7.79 -14.92
N ASN A 51 11.67 -7.96 -15.48
CA ASN A 51 12.13 -7.14 -16.58
C ASN A 51 12.08 -7.93 -17.88
N GLN A 52 11.20 -7.52 -18.81
CA GLN A 52 11.14 -8.09 -20.16
C GLN A 52 11.84 -7.23 -21.20
N ASP A 53 12.34 -6.05 -20.82
CA ASP A 53 12.96 -5.08 -21.73
C ASP A 53 14.13 -5.71 -22.50
N SER A 54 14.05 -5.70 -23.83
CA SER A 54 15.10 -6.22 -24.72
C SER A 54 16.23 -5.19 -24.92
N GLY A 55 16.03 -3.96 -24.46
CA GLY A 55 16.94 -2.84 -24.69
C GLY A 55 16.80 -2.24 -26.08
N ALA A 56 17.20 -0.99 -26.22
CA ALA A 56 17.19 -0.28 -27.49
C ALA A 56 18.24 0.84 -27.48
N LYS A 57 18.26 1.66 -28.55
CA LYS A 57 19.04 2.89 -28.53
C LYS A 57 18.36 3.93 -27.66
N TYR A 58 19.01 4.29 -26.55
CA TYR A 58 18.60 5.39 -25.69
C TYR A 58 19.73 6.42 -25.67
N GLN A 59 19.43 7.68 -26.00
CA GLN A 59 20.43 8.76 -26.12
C GLN A 59 21.65 8.39 -26.99
N GLY A 60 21.41 7.70 -28.11
CA GLY A 60 22.45 7.32 -29.07
C GLY A 60 23.31 6.11 -28.68
N LYS A 61 23.12 5.53 -27.49
CA LYS A 61 23.83 4.32 -27.03
C LYS A 61 22.88 3.14 -26.93
N ASN A 62 23.36 1.93 -27.23
CA ASN A 62 22.61 0.71 -26.93
C ASN A 62 22.59 0.51 -25.41
N GLN A 63 21.40 0.57 -24.82
CA GLN A 63 21.19 0.48 -23.38
C GLN A 63 19.94 -0.35 -23.07
N ASN A 64 19.85 -0.84 -21.84
CA ASN A 64 18.65 -1.48 -21.31
C ASN A 64 18.20 -0.67 -20.08
N ILE A 65 17.32 0.31 -20.33
CA ILE A 65 16.79 1.21 -19.31
C ILE A 65 15.87 0.46 -18.35
N GLY A 66 15.13 -0.56 -18.81
CA GLY A 66 14.34 -1.43 -17.94
C GLY A 66 15.19 -2.14 -16.89
N ALA A 67 16.42 -2.54 -17.24
CA ALA A 67 17.37 -3.15 -16.30
C ALA A 67 17.89 -2.11 -15.29
N GLN A 68 18.19 -0.90 -15.73
CA GLN A 68 18.59 0.20 -14.83
C GLN A 68 17.46 0.58 -13.87
N LEU A 69 16.23 0.68 -14.37
CA LEU A 69 15.03 0.92 -13.55
C LEU A 69 14.81 -0.21 -12.54
N SER A 70 15.01 -1.46 -12.96
CA SER A 70 14.92 -2.61 -12.05
C SER A 70 15.98 -2.56 -10.95
N GLN A 71 17.21 -2.18 -11.27
CA GLN A 71 18.27 -1.98 -10.28
C GLN A 71 17.97 -0.78 -9.37
N GLY A 72 17.47 0.32 -9.93
CA GLY A 72 17.07 1.52 -9.19
C GLY A 72 15.94 1.25 -8.19
N LEU A 73 14.97 0.40 -8.56
CA LEU A 73 13.96 -0.13 -7.65
C LEU A 73 14.61 -0.93 -6.51
N MET A 74 15.48 -1.90 -6.86
CA MET A 74 16.13 -2.77 -5.87
C MET A 74 17.06 -2.03 -4.91
N ALA A 75 17.54 -0.84 -5.29
CA ALA A 75 18.32 0.03 -4.40
C ALA A 75 17.47 0.76 -3.35
N GLN A 76 16.15 0.86 -3.54
CA GLN A 76 15.27 1.54 -2.59
C GLN A 76 15.04 0.69 -1.33
N LYS A 77 15.18 1.31 -0.16
CA LYS A 77 14.95 0.65 1.14
C LYS A 77 13.48 0.67 1.62
N GLN A 78 12.59 1.29 0.84
CA GLN A 78 11.19 1.48 1.22
C GLN A 78 10.32 0.23 1.04
N LEU A 79 10.74 -0.70 0.18
CA LEU A 79 10.09 -1.98 -0.15
C LEU A 79 11.18 -3.04 -0.39
N ASP A 80 10.84 -4.32 -0.20
CA ASP A 80 11.76 -5.43 -0.48
C ASP A 80 11.52 -5.95 -1.90
N PHE A 81 12.47 -5.71 -2.80
CA PHE A 81 12.32 -6.09 -4.21
C PHE A 81 12.99 -7.43 -4.51
N VAL A 82 12.28 -8.32 -5.19
CA VAL A 82 12.81 -9.62 -5.61
C VAL A 82 12.73 -9.74 -7.12
N SER A 83 13.87 -9.98 -7.78
CA SER A 83 13.88 -10.24 -9.22
C SER A 83 13.26 -11.60 -9.54
N VAL A 84 12.40 -11.66 -10.56
CA VAL A 84 11.81 -12.90 -11.07
C VAL A 84 11.91 -12.91 -12.59
N ASN A 85 12.27 -14.07 -13.15
CA ASN A 85 12.57 -14.19 -14.58
C ASN A 85 11.34 -14.12 -15.49
N THR A 86 10.17 -14.56 -15.01
CA THR A 86 8.95 -14.64 -15.84
C THR A 86 7.73 -14.09 -15.11
N VAL A 87 6.82 -13.48 -15.87
CA VAL A 87 5.53 -12.99 -15.37
C VAL A 87 4.72 -14.11 -14.74
N LYS A 88 4.74 -15.32 -15.33
CA LYS A 88 4.03 -16.49 -14.80
C LYS A 88 4.53 -16.89 -13.41
N GLN A 89 5.85 -16.99 -13.22
CA GLN A 89 6.41 -17.29 -11.89
C GLN A 89 6.13 -16.17 -10.89
N ALA A 90 6.19 -14.90 -11.31
CA ALA A 90 5.91 -13.78 -10.43
C ALA A 90 4.44 -13.76 -9.97
N ARG A 91 3.50 -14.05 -10.87
CA ARG A 91 2.08 -14.20 -10.55
C ARG A 91 1.82 -15.40 -9.64
N GLN A 92 2.49 -16.54 -9.86
CA GLN A 92 2.39 -17.68 -8.95
C GLN A 92 2.94 -17.34 -7.55
N LYS A 93 4.03 -16.58 -7.45
CA LYS A 93 4.53 -16.08 -6.16
C LYS A 93 3.56 -15.11 -5.49
N LEU A 94 2.84 -14.30 -6.27
CA LEU A 94 1.76 -13.45 -5.77
C LEU A 94 0.65 -14.32 -5.19
N GLU A 95 0.16 -15.32 -5.92
CA GLU A 95 -0.86 -16.28 -5.45
C GLU A 95 -0.44 -17.04 -4.18
N GLN A 96 0.82 -17.50 -4.13
CA GLN A 96 1.40 -18.25 -3.01
C GLN A 96 1.78 -17.39 -1.79
N LYS A 97 1.38 -16.11 -1.75
CA LYS A 97 1.67 -15.18 -0.64
C LYS A 97 3.16 -14.90 -0.41
N GLN A 98 4.03 -15.23 -1.38
CA GLN A 98 5.48 -14.97 -1.28
C GLN A 98 5.83 -13.51 -1.60
N VAL A 99 5.01 -12.86 -2.43
CA VAL A 99 5.07 -11.43 -2.73
C VAL A 99 3.69 -10.80 -2.60
N SER A 100 3.66 -9.48 -2.45
CA SER A 100 2.43 -8.69 -2.24
C SER A 100 2.02 -7.92 -3.50
N ALA A 101 2.95 -7.70 -4.43
CA ALA A 101 2.66 -7.18 -5.77
C ALA A 101 3.72 -7.67 -6.76
N VAL A 102 3.39 -7.55 -8.05
CA VAL A 102 4.32 -7.79 -9.16
C VAL A 102 4.38 -6.53 -10.02
N LEU A 103 5.58 -6.08 -10.37
CA LEU A 103 5.82 -5.04 -11.35
C LEU A 103 6.51 -5.64 -12.57
N VAL A 104 5.99 -5.34 -13.77
CA VAL A 104 6.50 -5.88 -15.03
C VAL A 104 6.89 -4.75 -15.96
N TRP A 105 8.19 -4.63 -16.23
CA TRP A 105 8.71 -3.78 -17.29
C TRP A 105 8.50 -4.48 -18.64
N PRO A 106 7.73 -3.89 -19.58
CA PRO A 106 7.44 -4.51 -20.88
C PRO A 106 8.68 -4.57 -21.79
N GLU A 107 8.60 -5.39 -22.84
CA GLU A 107 9.72 -5.65 -23.77
C GLU A 107 10.23 -4.39 -24.49
N ASN A 108 9.35 -3.42 -24.75
CA ASN A 108 9.67 -2.17 -25.43
C ASN A 108 9.95 -1.00 -24.48
N THR A 109 10.31 -1.27 -23.21
CA THR A 109 10.54 -0.22 -22.21
C THR A 109 11.60 0.78 -22.67
N THR A 110 12.80 0.32 -23.06
CA THR A 110 13.85 1.24 -23.51
C THR A 110 13.44 1.99 -24.78
N GLN A 111 12.79 1.30 -25.73
CA GLN A 111 12.35 1.91 -26.97
C GLN A 111 11.35 3.06 -26.71
N ARG A 112 10.28 2.80 -25.96
CA ARG A 112 9.25 3.82 -25.70
C ARG A 112 9.77 4.98 -24.85
N LEU A 113 10.67 4.72 -23.91
CA LEU A 113 11.35 5.80 -23.17
C LEU A 113 12.23 6.66 -24.08
N SER A 114 12.89 6.08 -25.09
CA SER A 114 13.68 6.84 -26.06
C SER A 114 12.82 7.75 -26.96
N GLU A 115 11.60 7.30 -27.25
CA GLU A 115 10.62 8.02 -28.08
C GLU A 115 9.82 9.05 -27.27
N PHE A 116 9.90 9.05 -25.94
CA PHE A 116 9.08 9.91 -25.07
C PHE A 116 9.23 11.40 -25.40
N LYS A 117 10.47 11.88 -25.61
CA LYS A 117 10.75 13.30 -25.91
C LYS A 117 10.04 13.82 -27.17
N HIS A 118 9.74 12.92 -28.12
CA HIS A 118 9.09 13.25 -29.39
C HIS A 118 7.60 12.91 -29.40
N SER A 119 7.21 11.81 -28.75
CA SER A 119 5.82 11.32 -28.76
C SER A 119 4.96 11.90 -27.64
N GLY A 120 5.56 12.34 -26.53
CA GLY A 120 4.87 12.75 -25.31
C GLY A 120 4.07 11.61 -24.64
N LYS A 121 4.18 10.36 -25.10
CA LYS A 121 3.36 9.24 -24.62
C LYS A 121 4.11 8.42 -23.57
N PRO A 122 3.59 8.29 -22.34
CA PRO A 122 4.26 7.51 -21.30
C PRO A 122 4.28 6.02 -21.62
N ILE A 123 5.32 5.32 -21.15
CA ILE A 123 5.33 3.85 -21.12
C ILE A 123 4.34 3.38 -20.05
N VAL A 124 3.53 2.37 -20.38
CA VAL A 124 2.59 1.76 -19.44
C VAL A 124 3.23 0.50 -18.87
N VAL A 125 3.49 0.53 -17.57
CA VAL A 125 4.07 -0.58 -16.81
C VAL A 125 2.95 -1.34 -16.14
N GLN A 126 3.01 -2.67 -16.19
CA GLN A 126 1.97 -3.49 -15.61
C GLN A 126 2.29 -3.79 -14.15
N GLN A 127 1.35 -3.46 -13.27
CA GLN A 127 1.39 -3.84 -11.87
C GLN A 127 0.31 -4.89 -11.62
N TYR A 128 0.65 -6.02 -11.01
CA TYR A 128 -0.33 -7.00 -10.54
C TYR A 128 -0.44 -6.95 -9.02
N ILE A 129 -1.68 -6.92 -8.53
CA ILE A 129 -2.02 -6.89 -7.11
C ILE A 129 -3.15 -7.88 -6.82
N ASP A 130 -3.46 -8.03 -5.54
CA ASP A 130 -4.50 -8.91 -5.04
C ASP A 130 -5.21 -8.22 -3.86
N SER A 131 -6.11 -7.28 -4.18
CA SER A 131 -6.73 -6.43 -3.14
C SER A 131 -7.70 -7.23 -2.27
N GLY A 132 -8.42 -8.20 -2.84
CA GLY A 132 -9.30 -9.11 -2.11
C GLY A 132 -8.60 -9.92 -1.03
N ARG A 133 -7.29 -10.20 -1.20
CA ARG A 133 -6.50 -10.82 -0.13
C ARG A 133 -6.02 -9.82 0.92
N ASN A 134 -5.55 -8.64 0.51
CA ASN A 134 -5.09 -7.62 1.44
C ASN A 134 -5.15 -6.21 0.85
N ALA A 135 -6.26 -5.50 1.11
CA ALA A 135 -6.48 -4.15 0.63
C ALA A 135 -5.45 -3.14 1.18
N PHE A 136 -5.12 -3.25 2.47
CA PHE A 136 -4.19 -2.33 3.13
C PHE A 136 -2.77 -2.41 2.55
N ALA A 137 -2.23 -3.62 2.42
CA ALA A 137 -0.90 -3.83 1.83
C ALA A 137 -0.85 -3.34 0.37
N THR A 138 -1.93 -3.59 -0.38
CA THR A 138 -2.07 -3.12 -1.77
C THR A 138 -1.97 -1.60 -1.85
N GLU A 139 -2.73 -0.88 -1.03
CA GLU A 139 -2.73 0.58 -1.02
C GLU A 139 -1.35 1.16 -0.64
N GLN A 140 -0.70 0.60 0.38
CA GLN A 140 0.65 1.02 0.80
C GLN A 140 1.70 0.78 -0.28
N ILE A 141 1.65 -0.38 -0.96
CA ILE A 141 2.56 -0.71 -2.06
C ILE A 141 2.33 0.23 -3.24
N GLN A 142 1.07 0.47 -3.62
CA GLN A 142 0.75 1.38 -4.73
C GLN A 142 1.31 2.78 -4.48
N ARG A 143 1.06 3.37 -3.30
CA ARG A 143 1.59 4.70 -2.95
C ARG A 143 3.11 4.75 -3.02
N ARG A 144 3.79 3.76 -2.43
CA ARG A 144 5.27 3.70 -2.42
C ARG A 144 5.87 3.44 -3.81
N LEU A 145 5.30 2.51 -4.57
CA LEU A 145 5.73 2.22 -5.93
C LEU A 145 5.53 3.44 -6.83
N THR A 146 4.39 4.13 -6.73
CA THR A 146 4.16 5.39 -7.44
C THR A 146 5.25 6.40 -7.13
N ASN A 147 5.53 6.68 -5.86
CA ASN A 147 6.58 7.63 -5.49
C ASN A 147 7.96 7.23 -6.01
N ILE A 148 8.32 5.94 -5.92
CA ILE A 148 9.61 5.44 -6.42
C ILE A 148 9.69 5.55 -7.94
N VAL A 149 8.67 5.12 -8.67
CA VAL A 149 8.63 5.15 -10.14
C VAL A 149 8.60 6.59 -10.64
N THR A 150 7.91 7.50 -9.95
CA THR A 150 7.95 8.93 -10.23
C THR A 150 9.37 9.46 -10.07
N GLY A 151 10.04 9.21 -8.94
CA GLY A 151 11.43 9.63 -8.75
C GLY A 151 12.42 9.02 -9.76
N LEU A 152 12.22 7.77 -10.17
CA LEU A 152 13.02 7.14 -11.24
C LEU A 152 12.72 7.76 -12.62
N SER A 153 11.45 8.09 -12.91
CA SER A 153 11.05 8.78 -14.14
C SER A 153 11.68 10.15 -14.23
N GLU A 154 11.70 10.89 -13.12
CA GLU A 154 12.38 12.16 -12.99
C GLU A 154 13.89 11.98 -13.25
N GLN A 155 14.55 11.04 -12.57
CA GLN A 155 15.97 10.75 -12.81
C GLN A 155 16.29 10.48 -14.30
N LEU A 156 15.41 9.75 -15.01
CA LEU A 156 15.55 9.50 -16.44
C LEU A 156 15.31 10.74 -17.31
N LEU A 157 14.35 11.60 -16.95
CA LEU A 157 14.13 12.90 -17.60
C LEU A 157 15.39 13.77 -17.52
N MET A 158 16.05 13.78 -16.37
CA MET A 158 17.23 14.62 -16.16
C MET A 158 18.50 14.01 -16.76
N GLY A 159 18.83 12.74 -16.54
CA GLY A 159 19.97 12.05 -17.16
C GLY A 159 21.32 12.80 -17.15
N ASN A 160 22.28 12.39 -17.99
CA ASN A 160 23.60 13.05 -18.13
C ASN A 160 23.54 14.42 -18.83
N THR A 161 22.47 14.71 -19.57
CA THR A 161 22.23 16.02 -20.19
C THR A 161 21.74 17.06 -19.19
N GLY A 162 21.09 16.64 -18.11
CA GLY A 162 20.45 17.49 -17.11
C GLY A 162 21.43 18.47 -16.48
N ALA A 163 22.57 18.01 -15.97
CA ALA A 163 23.54 18.90 -15.31
C ALA A 163 24.02 20.04 -16.23
N SER A 164 24.47 19.72 -17.45
CA SER A 164 24.92 20.74 -18.40
C SER A 164 23.79 21.62 -18.95
N THR A 165 22.60 21.05 -19.17
CA THR A 165 21.44 21.80 -19.66
C THR A 165 20.86 22.70 -18.58
N LEU A 166 20.90 22.27 -17.32
CA LEU A 166 20.47 23.01 -16.16
C LEU A 166 21.46 24.11 -15.79
N GLU A 167 22.77 23.84 -15.92
CA GLU A 167 23.80 24.88 -15.83
C GLU A 167 23.62 25.94 -16.92
N ASN A 168 23.28 25.53 -18.15
CA ASN A 168 22.95 26.47 -19.23
C ASN A 168 21.65 27.24 -18.96
N LEU A 169 20.61 26.58 -18.42
CA LEU A 169 19.36 27.22 -18.05
C LEU A 169 19.58 28.27 -16.94
N VAL A 170 20.40 27.93 -15.93
CA VAL A 170 20.83 28.85 -14.88
C VAL A 170 21.56 30.06 -15.47
N LYS A 171 22.53 29.83 -16.36
CA LYS A 171 23.29 30.92 -17.00
C LYS A 171 22.39 31.83 -17.84
N GLN A 172 21.51 31.24 -18.66
CA GLN A 172 20.56 31.98 -19.49
C GLN A 172 19.54 32.74 -18.63
N SER A 173 19.07 32.16 -17.53
CA SER A 173 18.17 32.82 -16.59
C SER A 173 18.85 33.97 -15.86
N GLY A 174 20.15 33.87 -15.54
CA GLY A 174 20.94 34.96 -14.96
C GLY A 174 21.18 36.10 -15.94
N GLN A 175 21.53 35.78 -17.20
CA GLN A 175 21.68 36.79 -18.26
C GLN A 175 20.37 37.54 -18.51
N LEU A 176 19.25 36.82 -18.61
CA LEU A 176 17.94 37.42 -18.79
C LEU A 176 17.52 38.30 -17.60
N GLN A 177 17.94 37.96 -16.38
CA GLN A 177 17.74 38.78 -15.19
C GLN A 177 18.51 40.10 -15.28
N ASP A 178 19.79 40.06 -15.68
CA ASP A 178 20.61 41.27 -15.84
C ASP A 178 20.01 42.20 -16.91
N GLU A 179 19.58 41.64 -18.04
CA GLU A 179 18.92 42.37 -19.13
C GLU A 179 17.58 42.99 -18.70
N ALA A 180 16.78 42.29 -17.89
CA ALA A 180 15.53 42.81 -17.35
C ALA A 180 15.77 43.99 -16.39
N ASN A 181 16.82 43.93 -15.57
CA ASN A 181 17.22 45.02 -14.68
C ASN A 181 17.75 46.25 -15.44
N ASP A 182 18.53 46.02 -16.51
CA ASP A 182 19.02 47.09 -17.39
C ASP A 182 17.85 47.77 -18.11
N LEU A 183 16.91 46.98 -18.64
CA LEU A 183 15.70 47.50 -19.25
C LEU A 183 14.87 48.33 -18.26
N GLN A 184 14.69 47.87 -17.02
CA GLN A 184 14.01 48.63 -15.97
C GLN A 184 14.68 49.99 -15.73
N THR A 185 16.02 50.01 -15.66
CA THR A 185 16.80 51.24 -15.47
C THR A 185 16.65 52.19 -16.65
N ASN A 186 16.67 51.67 -17.87
CA ASN A 186 16.48 52.44 -19.09
C ASN A 186 15.05 52.98 -19.25
N LEU A 187 14.03 52.21 -18.88
CA LEU A 187 12.63 52.64 -18.88
C LEU A 187 12.38 53.79 -17.89
N ARG A 188 13.02 53.77 -16.71
CA ARG A 188 12.98 54.90 -15.75
C ARG A 188 13.60 56.17 -16.32
N ALA A 189 14.61 56.06 -17.18
CA ALA A 189 15.23 57.21 -17.82
C ALA A 189 14.28 57.87 -18.86
N VAL A 190 13.44 57.07 -19.52
CA VAL A 190 12.52 57.48 -20.60
C VAL A 190 11.13 57.89 -20.09
N GLY A 191 10.63 57.26 -19.02
CA GLY A 191 9.29 57.47 -18.45
C GLY A 191 8.99 58.87 -17.89
N ARG A 192 9.93 59.82 -17.99
CA ARG A 192 9.67 61.24 -17.65
C ARG A 192 8.99 62.02 -18.78
N ASN A 193 8.91 61.48 -20.01
CA ASN A 193 8.50 62.21 -21.21
C ASN A 193 7.38 61.52 -22.04
N LEU A 194 6.74 60.46 -21.55
CA LEU A 194 5.72 59.66 -22.27
C LEU A 194 4.41 59.55 -21.48
N ASP A 195 3.35 59.11 -22.17
CA ASP A 195 2.02 58.79 -21.60
C ASP A 195 2.18 57.96 -20.32
N THR A 196 1.84 58.58 -19.18
CA THR A 196 2.34 58.21 -17.85
C THR A 196 1.85 56.85 -17.38
N ASP A 197 0.68 56.42 -17.84
CA ASP A 197 0.01 55.23 -17.32
C ASP A 197 0.59 53.95 -17.95
N LYS A 198 0.74 53.91 -19.28
CA LYS A 198 1.35 52.76 -19.98
C LYS A 198 2.83 52.58 -19.65
N ALA A 199 3.56 53.69 -19.48
CA ALA A 199 4.96 53.66 -19.09
C ALA A 199 5.13 53.19 -17.64
N ALA A 200 4.23 53.61 -16.73
CA ALA A 200 4.22 53.16 -15.34
C ALA A 200 3.85 51.68 -15.22
N ASP A 201 2.85 51.22 -15.97
CA ASP A 201 2.45 49.81 -16.01
C ASP A 201 3.57 48.92 -16.55
N LEU A 202 4.19 49.31 -17.67
CA LEU A 202 5.35 48.59 -18.21
C LEU A 202 6.52 48.57 -17.23
N GLN A 203 6.81 49.69 -16.58
CA GLN A 203 7.87 49.76 -15.58
C GLN A 203 7.58 48.84 -14.40
N LYS A 204 6.31 48.76 -13.96
CA LYS A 204 5.87 47.87 -12.90
C LYS A 204 6.00 46.40 -13.33
N ASP A 205 5.47 46.04 -14.50
CA ASP A 205 5.56 44.67 -15.02
C ASP A 205 7.01 44.22 -15.23
N ALA A 206 7.87 45.11 -15.73
CA ALA A 206 9.30 44.84 -15.85
C ALA A 206 9.97 44.64 -14.48
N THR A 207 9.58 45.42 -13.47
CA THR A 207 10.10 45.29 -12.10
C THR A 207 9.66 43.99 -11.44
N ASP A 208 8.37 43.70 -11.48
CA ASP A 208 7.80 42.51 -10.83
C ASP A 208 8.36 41.24 -11.50
N THR A 209 8.47 41.25 -12.83
CA THR A 209 9.04 40.13 -13.59
C THR A 209 10.53 39.94 -13.36
N ALA A 210 11.33 41.01 -13.28
CA ALA A 210 12.76 40.90 -12.97
C ALA A 210 13.01 40.32 -11.57
N ASN A 211 12.18 40.71 -10.59
CA ASN A 211 12.25 40.18 -9.22
C ASN A 211 11.88 38.70 -9.14
N ASP A 212 10.78 38.30 -9.80
CA ASP A 212 10.36 36.89 -9.85
C ASP A 212 11.43 36.03 -10.55
N LEU A 213 12.04 36.53 -11.62
CA LEU A 213 13.08 35.81 -12.35
C LEU A 213 14.34 35.64 -11.49
N ALA A 214 14.73 36.69 -10.77
CA ALA A 214 15.83 36.63 -9.81
C ALA A 214 15.58 35.59 -8.70
N GLN A 215 14.36 35.57 -8.18
CA GLN A 215 13.96 34.62 -7.13
C GLN A 215 13.97 33.18 -7.65
N TYR A 216 13.36 32.92 -8.82
CA TYR A 216 13.31 31.57 -9.38
C TYR A 216 14.68 31.08 -9.84
N SER A 217 15.51 31.94 -10.43
CA SER A 217 16.89 31.62 -10.83
C SER A 217 17.75 31.23 -9.61
N SER A 218 17.66 32.01 -8.52
CA SER A 218 18.36 31.72 -7.27
C SER A 218 17.86 30.43 -6.61
N ALA A 219 16.54 30.22 -6.57
CA ALA A 219 15.96 29.00 -6.06
C ALA A 219 16.34 27.78 -6.91
N LEU A 220 16.46 27.95 -8.24
CA LEU A 220 16.86 26.89 -9.15
C LEU A 220 18.31 26.51 -8.89
N ASN A 221 19.19 27.50 -8.74
CA ASN A 221 20.59 27.30 -8.33
C ASN A 221 20.72 26.52 -7.02
N ALA A 222 19.94 26.89 -6.00
CA ALA A 222 19.92 26.17 -4.74
C ALA A 222 19.45 24.72 -4.92
N ALA A 223 18.39 24.50 -5.73
CA ALA A 223 17.86 23.18 -6.03
C ALA A 223 18.87 22.31 -6.80
N VAL A 224 19.63 22.90 -7.74
CA VAL A 224 20.75 22.23 -8.42
C VAL A 224 21.81 21.78 -7.42
N ALA A 225 22.23 22.68 -6.52
CA ALA A 225 23.27 22.40 -5.55
C ALA A 225 22.87 21.32 -4.53
N SER A 226 21.57 21.21 -4.22
CA SER A 226 21.02 20.18 -3.34
C SER A 226 20.58 18.90 -4.05
N ASP A 227 20.74 18.78 -5.37
CA ASP A 227 20.20 17.69 -6.20
C ASP A 227 18.68 17.48 -6.00
N ASP A 228 17.94 18.57 -5.76
CA ASP A 228 16.49 18.59 -5.50
C ASP A 228 15.70 18.71 -6.81
N LYS A 229 15.41 17.55 -7.36
CA LYS A 229 14.96 17.37 -8.74
C LYS A 229 13.51 17.77 -9.00
N GLU A 230 12.61 17.53 -8.05
CA GLU A 230 11.21 18.00 -8.12
C GLU A 230 11.19 19.52 -8.17
N LYS A 231 11.94 20.15 -7.27
CA LYS A 231 12.04 21.61 -7.17
C LYS A 231 12.71 22.23 -8.40
N MET A 232 13.73 21.56 -8.95
CA MET A 232 14.34 21.95 -10.22
C MET A 232 13.31 22.00 -11.37
N SER A 233 12.45 20.97 -11.50
CA SER A 233 11.42 20.93 -12.54
C SER A 233 10.35 22.00 -12.33
N GLU A 234 9.88 22.19 -11.11
CA GLU A 234 8.88 23.22 -10.78
C GLU A 234 9.40 24.63 -11.12
N LEU A 235 10.63 24.93 -10.72
CA LEU A 235 11.25 26.23 -10.95
C LEU A 235 11.56 26.46 -12.43
N ALA A 236 11.98 25.41 -13.15
CA ALA A 236 12.16 25.46 -14.60
C ALA A 236 10.84 25.82 -15.32
N THR A 237 9.71 25.27 -14.89
CA THR A 237 8.38 25.66 -15.41
C THR A 237 8.04 27.10 -15.06
N LYS A 238 8.23 27.53 -13.81
CA LYS A 238 7.96 28.92 -13.39
C LYS A 238 8.78 29.92 -14.19
N ILE A 239 10.06 29.63 -14.43
CA ILE A 239 10.94 30.43 -15.30
C ILE A 239 10.40 30.46 -16.74
N ASN A 240 9.90 29.34 -17.28
CA ASN A 240 9.29 29.30 -18.61
C ASN A 240 8.07 30.22 -18.71
N THR A 241 7.12 30.08 -17.79
CA THR A 241 5.89 30.90 -17.75
C THR A 241 6.24 32.38 -17.64
N LEU A 242 7.20 32.72 -16.79
CA LEU A 242 7.66 34.08 -16.60
C LEU A 242 8.35 34.63 -17.87
N SER A 243 9.15 33.80 -18.55
CA SER A 243 9.79 34.15 -19.82
C SER A 243 8.76 34.43 -20.92
N TYR A 244 7.66 33.68 -20.98
CA TYR A 244 6.53 34.00 -21.86
C TYR A 244 5.84 35.32 -21.49
N LYS A 245 5.61 35.58 -20.19
CA LYS A 245 5.05 36.87 -19.72
C LYS A 245 5.93 38.05 -20.14
N MET A 246 7.26 37.92 -20.03
CA MET A 246 8.19 38.95 -20.52
C MET A 246 8.01 39.22 -22.01
N GLN A 247 7.84 38.19 -22.83
CA GLN A 247 7.64 38.35 -24.26
C GLN A 247 6.31 39.02 -24.58
N THR A 248 5.21 38.54 -23.98
CA THR A 248 3.88 39.04 -24.32
C THR A 248 3.65 40.44 -23.78
N ASP A 249 4.07 40.71 -22.55
CA ASP A 249 3.66 41.92 -21.84
C ASP A 249 4.74 43.00 -21.91
N ILE A 250 6.02 42.65 -21.77
CA ILE A 250 7.11 43.62 -21.74
C ILE A 250 7.59 43.93 -23.16
N VAL A 251 8.01 42.93 -23.94
CA VAL A 251 8.55 43.13 -25.30
C VAL A 251 7.50 43.75 -26.23
N SER A 252 6.24 43.29 -26.19
CA SER A 252 5.17 43.87 -27.00
C SER A 252 4.85 45.32 -26.60
N SER A 253 4.82 45.62 -25.30
CA SER A 253 4.58 46.99 -24.81
C SER A 253 5.72 47.94 -25.17
N ILE A 254 6.97 47.45 -25.13
CA ILE A 254 8.14 48.20 -25.61
C ILE A 254 8.00 48.51 -27.11
N ALA A 255 7.60 47.54 -27.94
CA ALA A 255 7.38 47.78 -29.36
C ALA A 255 6.30 48.85 -29.61
N GLY A 256 5.24 48.87 -28.80
CA GLY A 256 4.20 49.89 -28.83
C GLY A 256 4.71 51.28 -28.42
N ILE A 257 5.55 51.35 -27.38
CA ILE A 257 6.18 52.61 -26.93
C ILE A 257 7.20 53.11 -27.95
N ALA A 258 8.03 52.23 -28.52
CA ALA A 258 9.00 52.58 -29.57
C ALA A 258 8.31 53.16 -30.82
N THR A 259 7.18 52.56 -31.25
CA THR A 259 6.36 53.11 -32.34
C THR A 259 5.85 54.52 -32.00
N SER A 260 5.41 54.74 -30.75
CA SER A 260 4.93 56.05 -30.28
C SER A 260 6.05 57.10 -30.15
N LEU A 261 7.29 56.68 -29.86
CA LEU A 261 8.49 57.53 -29.79
C LEU A 261 8.96 57.98 -31.18
N ASP A 262 8.94 57.08 -32.16
CA ASP A 262 9.29 57.39 -33.55
C ASP A 262 8.33 58.45 -34.14
N ASP A 263 7.02 58.28 -33.89
CA ASP A 263 5.97 59.23 -34.28
C ASP A 263 6.14 60.62 -33.66
N THR A 264 6.74 60.71 -32.47
CA THR A 264 6.93 61.97 -31.71
C THR A 264 8.29 62.65 -31.94
N LYS A 265 9.21 62.06 -32.71
CA LYS A 265 10.58 62.56 -32.99
C LYS A 265 11.42 62.87 -31.73
N MET A 266 11.10 62.28 -30.58
CA MET A 266 11.89 62.46 -29.36
C MET A 266 12.96 61.37 -29.21
N LEU A 267 14.23 61.78 -29.15
CA LEU A 267 15.41 61.01 -28.73
C LEU A 267 15.68 59.65 -29.43
N SER A 268 16.30 59.70 -30.61
CA SER A 268 16.75 58.52 -31.39
C SER A 268 17.76 57.61 -30.66
N SER A 269 18.53 58.12 -29.69
CA SER A 269 19.52 57.31 -28.98
C SER A 269 18.92 56.42 -27.90
N GLN A 270 17.88 56.88 -27.18
CA GLN A 270 17.23 56.09 -26.13
C GLN A 270 16.30 55.01 -26.71
N ASP A 271 15.65 55.30 -27.83
CA ASP A 271 14.87 54.31 -28.60
C ASP A 271 15.75 53.12 -29.04
N SER A 272 16.97 53.40 -29.52
CA SER A 272 17.91 52.34 -29.93
C SER A 272 18.35 51.41 -28.77
N VAL A 273 18.50 51.94 -27.56
CA VAL A 273 18.87 51.17 -26.36
C VAL A 273 17.71 50.30 -25.88
N ILE A 274 16.49 50.84 -25.91
CA ILE A 274 15.29 50.11 -25.50
C ILE A 274 14.98 48.97 -26.49
N GLN A 275 15.08 49.21 -27.80
CA GLN A 275 14.90 48.18 -28.82
C GLN A 275 15.97 47.08 -28.73
N ALA A 276 17.22 47.45 -28.48
CA ALA A 276 18.29 46.49 -28.25
C ALA A 276 18.03 45.63 -27.00
N GLY A 277 17.58 46.23 -25.89
CA GLY A 277 17.19 45.50 -24.68
C GLY A 277 16.04 44.52 -24.94
N ALA A 278 14.99 44.95 -25.63
CA ALA A 278 13.85 44.09 -25.98
C ALA A 278 14.25 42.90 -26.87
N LYS A 279 15.15 43.12 -27.83
CA LYS A 279 15.69 42.05 -28.68
C LYS A 279 16.51 41.05 -27.88
N THR A 280 17.37 41.52 -26.98
CA THR A 280 18.23 40.64 -26.16
C THR A 280 17.38 39.76 -25.24
N ILE A 281 16.33 40.32 -24.63
CA ILE A 281 15.32 39.58 -23.85
C ILE A 281 14.64 38.49 -24.69
N ALA A 282 14.26 38.78 -25.93
CA ALA A 282 13.68 37.80 -26.85
C ALA A 282 14.67 36.68 -27.21
N ASP A 283 15.95 37.00 -27.41
CA ASP A 283 16.99 36.01 -27.69
C ASP A 283 17.30 35.13 -26.45
N GLY A 284 17.35 35.72 -25.26
CA GLY A 284 17.49 35.00 -23.98
C GLY A 284 16.34 34.02 -23.74
N GLN A 285 15.10 34.42 -24.05
CA GLN A 285 13.91 33.57 -23.99
C GLN A 285 14.01 32.36 -24.93
N ASN A 286 14.42 32.56 -26.18
CA ASN A 286 14.66 31.46 -27.13
C ASN A 286 15.71 30.47 -26.59
N GLY A 287 16.73 30.97 -25.88
CA GLY A 287 17.71 30.16 -25.17
C GLY A 287 17.09 29.29 -24.09
N ILE A 288 16.31 29.90 -23.19
CA ILE A 288 15.60 29.24 -22.09
C ILE A 288 14.63 28.18 -22.64
N GLN A 289 13.81 28.52 -23.63
CA GLN A 289 12.86 27.59 -24.27
C GLN A 289 13.59 26.39 -24.86
N LYS A 290 14.75 26.58 -25.49
CA LYS A 290 15.56 25.50 -26.05
C LYS A 290 16.15 24.59 -24.96
N SER A 291 16.64 25.17 -23.87
CA SER A 291 17.14 24.42 -22.71
C SER A 291 16.02 23.60 -22.05
N LEU A 292 14.84 24.19 -21.89
CA LEU A 292 13.64 23.53 -21.36
C LEU A 292 13.14 22.43 -22.28
N LYS A 293 13.05 22.66 -23.59
CA LYS A 293 12.69 21.64 -24.58
C LYS A 293 13.66 20.46 -24.58
N THR A 294 14.93 20.71 -24.28
CA THR A 294 15.96 19.66 -24.15
C THR A 294 15.74 18.81 -22.89
N MET A 295 15.31 19.41 -21.77
CA MET A 295 15.01 18.71 -20.51
C MET A 295 13.64 18.01 -20.52
N LEU A 296 12.60 18.69 -20.99
CA LEU A 296 11.19 18.31 -20.85
C LEU A 296 10.58 17.73 -22.13
N GLY A 297 11.27 17.78 -23.27
CA GLY A 297 10.78 17.29 -24.57
C GLY A 297 9.87 18.30 -25.29
N GLN A 298 9.14 17.84 -26.33
CA GLN A 298 8.22 18.68 -27.14
C GLN A 298 7.09 19.36 -26.34
N GLN A 299 6.90 18.99 -25.07
CA GLN A 299 5.87 19.54 -24.19
C GLN A 299 6.23 20.90 -23.56
N ALA A 300 7.46 21.40 -23.78
CA ALA A 300 7.88 22.74 -23.36
C ALA A 300 7.16 23.88 -24.12
N ASP A 301 6.50 23.58 -25.25
CA ASP A 301 5.79 24.56 -26.08
C ASP A 301 4.33 24.82 -25.59
N ASN A 302 3.85 24.11 -24.55
CA ASN A 302 2.52 24.33 -23.95
C ASN A 302 2.61 25.26 -22.73
N GLN A 303 1.78 26.32 -22.73
CA GLN A 303 1.70 27.33 -21.65
C GLN A 303 1.20 26.75 -20.31
N ASP A 304 0.55 25.58 -20.32
CA ASP A 304 0.03 24.86 -19.15
C ASP A 304 0.95 23.71 -18.71
N ALA A 305 2.25 23.95 -18.53
CA ALA A 305 3.17 22.95 -17.99
C ALA A 305 2.98 22.70 -16.46
N ASN A 306 1.73 22.76 -15.99
CA ASN A 306 1.35 22.30 -14.67
C ASN A 306 1.34 20.77 -14.65
N GLY A 307 2.35 20.18 -14.00
CA GLY A 307 2.31 18.80 -13.55
C GLY A 307 3.21 17.86 -14.33
N THR A 308 4.36 17.56 -13.74
CA THR A 308 5.11 16.29 -13.80
C THR A 308 4.72 15.36 -14.96
N ASN A 309 5.42 15.50 -16.10
CA ASN A 309 5.33 14.59 -17.24
C ASN A 309 5.91 13.21 -16.86
N GLN A 310 5.13 12.39 -16.16
CA GLN A 310 5.54 11.04 -15.77
C GLN A 310 5.82 10.21 -17.02
N MET A 311 7.11 9.96 -17.32
CA MET A 311 7.53 9.06 -18.42
C MET A 311 6.94 7.67 -18.29
N ILE A 312 6.64 7.25 -17.05
CA ILE A 312 6.17 5.93 -16.69
C ILE A 312 4.79 6.06 -16.04
N ALA A 313 3.78 5.50 -16.69
CA ALA A 313 2.45 5.31 -16.12
C ALA A 313 2.30 3.86 -15.63
N MET A 314 1.58 3.66 -14.53
CA MET A 314 1.28 2.32 -14.02
C MET A 314 -0.15 1.90 -14.32
N HIS A 315 -0.31 0.78 -14.99
CA HIS A 315 -1.58 0.11 -15.17
C HIS A 315 -1.69 -1.05 -14.18
N THR A 316 -2.61 -0.93 -13.23
CA THR A 316 -2.83 -1.94 -12.21
C THR A 316 -3.84 -2.98 -12.68
N VAL A 317 -3.46 -4.25 -12.62
CA VAL A 317 -4.32 -5.41 -12.83
C VAL A 317 -4.53 -6.10 -11.50
N ASP A 318 -5.75 -6.00 -10.97
CA ASP A 318 -6.14 -6.69 -9.74
C ASP A 318 -6.68 -8.08 -10.06
N GLN A 319 -6.05 -9.11 -9.49
CA GLN A 319 -6.47 -10.50 -9.68
C GLN A 319 -7.77 -10.82 -8.95
N ARG A 320 -8.02 -10.16 -7.82
CA ARG A 320 -9.22 -10.37 -6.98
C ARG A 320 -9.78 -9.01 -6.55
N PRO A 321 -10.41 -8.28 -7.47
CA PRO A 321 -10.89 -6.94 -7.21
C PRO A 321 -12.00 -6.93 -6.17
N ILE A 322 -11.91 -5.99 -5.24
CA ILE A 322 -12.96 -5.70 -4.28
C ILE A 322 -14.10 -4.98 -5.00
N LYS A 323 -15.31 -5.55 -4.98
CA LYS A 323 -16.52 -4.93 -5.55
C LYS A 323 -17.24 -4.06 -4.52
N GLN A 324 -17.25 -4.50 -3.26
CA GLN A 324 -17.92 -3.82 -2.15
C GLN A 324 -17.08 -3.88 -0.88
N SER A 325 -17.09 -2.81 -0.09
CA SER A 325 -16.36 -2.73 1.19
C SER A 325 -16.72 -3.87 2.16
N GLY A 326 -18.00 -4.28 2.18
CA GLY A 326 -18.47 -5.39 3.02
C GLY A 326 -17.79 -6.74 2.73
N GLN A 327 -17.35 -6.97 1.49
CA GLN A 327 -16.62 -8.20 1.13
C GLN A 327 -15.27 -8.30 1.86
N VAL A 328 -14.58 -7.17 2.04
CA VAL A 328 -13.25 -7.13 2.66
C VAL A 328 -13.32 -7.50 4.13
N THR A 329 -14.35 -7.00 4.81
CA THR A 329 -14.53 -7.23 6.25
C THR A 329 -15.13 -8.59 6.58
N LEU A 330 -15.83 -9.21 5.63
CA LEU A 330 -16.62 -10.42 5.86
C LEU A 330 -15.78 -11.61 6.39
N PRO A 331 -14.61 -11.95 5.83
CA PRO A 331 -13.80 -13.05 6.37
C PRO A 331 -13.39 -12.85 7.82
N THR A 332 -12.94 -11.64 8.16
CA THR A 332 -12.54 -11.29 9.52
C THR A 332 -13.73 -11.35 10.49
N ILE A 333 -14.86 -10.73 10.12
CA ILE A 333 -16.07 -10.72 10.97
C ILE A 333 -16.61 -12.15 11.16
N THR A 334 -16.62 -12.96 10.11
CA THR A 334 -17.09 -14.35 10.18
C THR A 334 -16.17 -15.19 11.07
N ALA A 335 -14.85 -15.04 10.96
CA ALA A 335 -13.89 -15.73 11.84
C ALA A 335 -14.08 -15.34 13.32
N ILE A 336 -14.31 -14.06 13.62
CA ILE A 336 -14.65 -13.58 14.97
C ILE A 336 -15.96 -14.21 15.44
N ALA A 337 -17.01 -14.20 14.62
CA ALA A 337 -18.31 -14.76 14.95
C ALA A 337 -18.25 -16.26 15.25
N LEU A 338 -17.53 -17.04 14.44
CA LEU A 338 -17.30 -18.47 14.66
C LEU A 338 -16.55 -18.73 15.98
N THR A 339 -15.57 -17.88 16.29
CA THR A 339 -14.80 -17.96 17.55
C THR A 339 -15.71 -17.73 18.76
N ILE A 340 -16.52 -16.67 18.73
CA ILE A 340 -17.49 -16.37 19.79
C ILE A 340 -18.49 -17.53 19.93
N GLN A 341 -19.00 -18.06 18.82
CA GLN A 341 -19.94 -19.17 18.83
C GLN A 341 -19.34 -20.43 19.47
N ALA A 342 -18.08 -20.75 19.19
CA ALA A 342 -17.38 -21.87 19.82
C ALA A 342 -17.23 -21.68 21.33
N ILE A 343 -16.89 -20.47 21.78
CA ILE A 343 -16.79 -20.14 23.21
C ILE A 343 -18.15 -20.31 23.91
N LEU A 344 -19.23 -19.84 23.29
CA LEU A 344 -20.60 -19.95 23.81
C LEU A 344 -21.06 -21.41 23.93
N PHE A 345 -20.79 -22.24 22.92
CA PHE A 345 -21.04 -23.68 23.03
C PHE A 345 -20.22 -24.33 24.14
N GLY A 346 -19.01 -23.84 24.37
CA GLY A 346 -18.18 -24.19 25.52
C GLY A 346 -18.87 -24.00 26.87
N ILE A 347 -19.72 -22.99 27.03
CA ILE A 347 -20.49 -22.76 28.27
C ILE A 347 -21.56 -23.85 28.44
N ILE A 348 -22.29 -24.15 27.36
CA ILE A 348 -23.41 -25.09 27.34
C ILE A 348 -22.94 -26.54 27.54
N LEU A 349 -21.77 -26.89 27.02
CA LEU A 349 -21.18 -28.22 27.13
C LEU A 349 -20.95 -28.62 28.60
N LYS A 350 -21.83 -29.43 29.19
CA LYS A 350 -21.58 -30.03 30.51
C LYS A 350 -20.55 -31.15 30.35
N VAL A 351 -19.53 -31.17 31.23
CA VAL A 351 -18.57 -32.29 31.27
C VAL A 351 -19.34 -33.52 31.77
N SER A 352 -19.70 -34.41 30.86
CA SER A 352 -20.38 -35.65 31.22
C SER A 352 -19.42 -36.56 32.00
N HIS A 353 -19.91 -37.18 33.07
CA HIS A 353 -19.16 -38.21 33.78
C HIS A 353 -18.86 -39.37 32.84
N VAL A 354 -17.62 -39.88 32.90
CA VAL A 354 -17.15 -40.97 32.05
C VAL A 354 -17.91 -42.25 32.43
N LYS A 355 -18.59 -42.87 31.46
CA LYS A 355 -19.33 -44.12 31.68
C LYS A 355 -18.41 -45.28 31.31
N ALA A 356 -18.17 -46.21 32.24
CA ALA A 356 -17.24 -47.33 32.04
C ALA A 356 -17.71 -48.33 30.97
N GLU A 357 -19.02 -48.44 30.76
CA GLU A 357 -19.64 -49.45 29.89
C GLU A 357 -19.81 -48.99 28.43
N THR A 358 -19.60 -47.71 28.12
CA THR A 358 -19.80 -47.15 26.76
C THR A 358 -18.48 -47.07 25.99
N LEU A 359 -18.49 -47.35 24.69
CA LEU A 359 -17.32 -47.13 23.84
C LEU A 359 -16.90 -45.66 23.86
N ALA A 360 -15.59 -45.38 23.95
CA ALA A 360 -15.06 -44.02 24.01
C ALA A 360 -15.51 -43.14 22.83
N LEU A 361 -15.58 -43.71 21.62
CA LEU A 361 -16.08 -43.03 20.42
C LEU A 361 -17.59 -42.73 20.51
N GLU A 362 -18.37 -43.63 21.10
CA GLU A 362 -19.81 -43.45 21.29
C GLU A 362 -20.09 -42.34 22.31
N GLN A 363 -19.32 -42.30 23.41
CA GLN A 363 -19.44 -41.24 24.40
C GLN A 363 -19.03 -39.87 23.82
N TRP A 364 -18.00 -39.85 22.97
CA TRP A 364 -17.63 -38.66 22.20
C TRP A 364 -18.78 -38.23 21.27
N TRP A 365 -19.35 -39.16 20.50
CA TRP A 365 -20.44 -38.89 19.55
C TRP A 365 -21.72 -38.41 20.24
N GLN A 366 -22.09 -38.96 21.40
CA GLN A 366 -23.26 -38.52 22.15
C GLN A 366 -23.17 -37.06 22.60
N THR A 367 -21.96 -36.59 22.90
CA THR A 367 -21.68 -35.20 23.26
C THR A 367 -21.60 -34.33 22.00
N PHE A 368 -20.91 -34.82 20.97
CA PHE A 368 -20.71 -34.11 19.71
C PHE A 368 -22.01 -33.94 18.92
N ARG A 369 -22.94 -34.91 18.90
CA ARG A 369 -24.16 -34.83 18.08
C ARG A 369 -24.99 -33.58 18.35
N VAL A 370 -25.09 -33.13 19.62
CA VAL A 370 -25.90 -31.96 19.98
C VAL A 370 -25.22 -30.68 19.51
N VAL A 371 -23.94 -30.49 19.85
CA VAL A 371 -23.19 -29.29 19.46
C VAL A 371 -22.86 -29.28 17.97
N GLY A 372 -22.60 -30.43 17.38
CA GLY A 372 -22.32 -30.62 15.96
C GLY A 372 -23.51 -30.22 15.08
N LEU A 373 -24.73 -30.64 15.44
CA LEU A 373 -25.96 -30.23 14.73
C LEU A 373 -26.24 -28.72 14.90
N LEU A 374 -26.12 -28.19 16.11
CA LEU A 374 -26.27 -26.75 16.35
C LEU A 374 -25.22 -25.92 15.61
N SER A 375 -24.01 -26.46 15.46
CA SER A 375 -22.93 -25.83 14.69
C SER A 375 -23.27 -25.77 13.20
N ILE A 376 -23.88 -26.81 12.63
CA ILE A 376 -24.33 -26.78 11.23
C ILE A 376 -25.35 -25.66 11.02
N ILE A 377 -26.39 -25.59 11.86
CA ILE A 377 -27.43 -24.56 11.76
C ILE A 377 -26.81 -23.17 11.87
N SER A 378 -25.95 -22.95 12.87
CA SER A 378 -25.28 -21.67 13.08
C SER A 378 -24.38 -21.28 11.91
N ALA A 379 -23.61 -22.23 11.37
CA ALA A 379 -22.72 -22.02 10.24
C ALA A 379 -23.47 -21.69 8.94
N VAL A 380 -24.63 -22.32 8.70
CA VAL A 380 -25.50 -22.01 7.56
C VAL A 380 -26.09 -20.61 7.70
N VAL A 381 -26.58 -20.24 8.89
CA VAL A 381 -27.08 -18.88 9.14
C VAL A 381 -25.98 -17.85 8.93
N MET A 382 -24.78 -18.08 9.48
CA MET A 382 -23.59 -17.24 9.27
C MET A 382 -23.19 -17.12 7.80
N GLY A 383 -23.27 -18.21 7.03
CA GLY A 383 -22.96 -18.21 5.61
C GLY A 383 -24.05 -17.56 4.73
N ALA A 384 -25.30 -17.50 5.20
CA ALA A 384 -26.42 -16.90 4.48
C ALA A 384 -26.57 -15.38 4.74
N LEU A 385 -26.12 -14.89 5.90
CA LEU A 385 -26.18 -13.47 6.29
C LEU A 385 -25.65 -12.50 5.21
N PRO A 386 -24.53 -12.77 4.49
CA PRO A 386 -24.04 -11.89 3.43
C PRO A 386 -25.04 -11.63 2.30
N LEU A 387 -25.98 -12.55 2.05
CA LEU A 387 -27.02 -12.38 1.02
C LEU A 387 -27.99 -11.25 1.36
N LEU A 388 -28.30 -11.03 2.65
CA LEU A 388 -29.22 -9.99 3.09
C LEU A 388 -28.72 -8.58 2.74
N TRP A 389 -27.40 -8.38 2.81
CA TRP A 389 -26.74 -7.11 2.45
C TRP A 389 -26.24 -7.08 1.01
N HIS A 390 -26.65 -8.04 0.17
CA HIS A 390 -26.25 -8.13 -1.24
C HIS A 390 -24.72 -8.10 -1.43
N ILE A 391 -24.00 -8.75 -0.51
CA ILE A 391 -22.54 -8.87 -0.59
C ILE A 391 -22.22 -9.88 -1.69
N SER A 392 -21.44 -9.47 -2.71
CA SER A 392 -21.04 -10.42 -3.75
C SER A 392 -20.11 -11.50 -3.19
N LEU A 393 -20.38 -12.76 -3.53
CA LEU A 393 -19.59 -13.91 -3.11
C LEU A 393 -19.24 -14.75 -4.34
N GLU A 394 -18.02 -15.27 -4.39
CA GLU A 394 -17.62 -16.20 -5.44
C GLU A 394 -18.30 -17.56 -5.25
N ASN A 395 -18.30 -18.09 -4.02
CA ASN A 395 -18.91 -19.39 -3.73
C ASN A 395 -19.54 -19.48 -2.33
N ILE A 396 -20.87 -19.39 -2.28
CA ILE A 396 -21.64 -19.44 -1.04
C ILE A 396 -21.64 -20.82 -0.36
N TRP A 397 -21.71 -21.90 -1.15
CA TRP A 397 -21.75 -23.26 -0.60
C TRP A 397 -20.42 -23.62 0.05
N LEU A 398 -19.33 -23.18 -0.57
CA LEU A 398 -17.99 -23.31 -0.02
C LEU A 398 -17.86 -22.53 1.29
N LEU A 399 -18.36 -21.29 1.36
CA LEU A 399 -18.39 -20.49 2.58
C LEU A 399 -19.12 -21.22 3.72
N MET A 400 -20.31 -21.77 3.45
CA MET A 400 -21.07 -22.54 4.44
C MET A 400 -20.28 -23.79 4.91
N GLY A 401 -19.68 -24.53 3.98
CA GLY A 401 -18.86 -25.70 4.32
C GLY A 401 -17.66 -25.36 5.20
N ILE A 402 -16.96 -24.26 4.90
CA ILE A 402 -15.84 -23.77 5.70
C ILE A 402 -16.31 -23.36 7.10
N ASN A 403 -17.45 -22.66 7.20
CA ASN A 403 -18.01 -22.27 8.48
C ASN A 403 -18.36 -23.49 9.35
N VAL A 404 -18.92 -24.56 8.76
CA VAL A 404 -19.24 -25.80 9.49
C VAL A 404 -17.99 -26.46 10.04
N ILE A 405 -17.00 -26.73 9.18
CA ILE A 405 -15.77 -27.42 9.59
C ILE A 405 -14.98 -26.55 10.57
N GLY A 406 -14.92 -25.23 10.31
CA GLY A 406 -14.29 -24.27 11.20
C GLY A 406 -14.93 -24.27 12.59
N LEU A 407 -16.26 -24.24 12.68
CA LEU A 407 -16.95 -24.26 13.97
C LEU A 407 -16.75 -25.58 14.71
N TRP A 408 -16.74 -26.72 14.01
CA TRP A 408 -16.42 -28.02 14.59
C TRP A 408 -14.98 -28.09 15.12
N LEU A 409 -14.02 -27.54 14.39
CA LEU A 409 -12.64 -27.44 14.85
C LEU A 409 -12.54 -26.57 16.12
N LEU A 410 -13.12 -25.38 16.09
CA LEU A 410 -12.99 -24.42 17.20
C LEU A 410 -13.69 -24.94 18.46
N THR A 411 -14.85 -25.57 18.31
CA THR A 411 -15.56 -26.22 19.43
C THR A 411 -14.81 -27.44 19.96
N SER A 412 -14.10 -28.19 19.11
CA SER A 412 -13.26 -29.32 19.53
C SER A 412 -12.07 -28.84 20.38
N ILE A 413 -11.48 -27.68 20.06
CA ILE A 413 -10.46 -27.05 20.91
C ILE A 413 -11.05 -26.75 22.29
N VAL A 414 -12.18 -26.06 22.34
CA VAL A 414 -12.84 -25.70 23.62
C VAL A 414 -13.14 -26.94 24.45
N TRP A 415 -13.67 -27.96 23.79
CA TRP A 415 -14.06 -29.18 24.48
C TRP A 415 -12.86 -29.99 24.97
N LEU A 416 -11.76 -30.05 24.21
CA LEU A 416 -10.51 -30.68 24.66
C LEU A 416 -10.05 -30.07 25.99
N PHE A 417 -9.89 -28.75 26.04
CA PHE A 417 -9.46 -28.07 27.27
C PHE A 417 -10.46 -28.26 28.41
N LYS A 418 -11.77 -28.14 28.12
CA LYS A 418 -12.82 -28.31 29.12
C LYS A 418 -12.87 -29.74 29.67
N HIS A 419 -12.58 -30.75 28.85
CA HIS A 419 -12.54 -32.14 29.26
C HIS A 419 -11.42 -32.39 30.28
N TYR A 420 -10.21 -31.85 30.04
CA TYR A 420 -9.07 -32.08 30.92
C TYR A 420 -9.06 -31.22 32.19
N LEU A 421 -9.51 -29.97 32.10
CA LEU A 421 -9.34 -28.96 33.16
C LEU A 421 -10.68 -28.45 33.73
N GLY A 422 -11.80 -29.02 33.28
CA GLY A 422 -13.14 -28.59 33.69
C GLY A 422 -13.40 -27.14 33.30
N GLN A 423 -14.01 -26.38 34.20
CA GLN A 423 -14.38 -24.97 33.95
C GLN A 423 -13.16 -24.06 33.70
N ILE A 424 -11.99 -24.38 34.28
CA ILE A 424 -10.75 -23.63 34.04
C ILE A 424 -10.28 -23.83 32.60
N GLY A 425 -10.45 -25.04 32.07
CA GLY A 425 -10.12 -25.36 30.68
C GLY A 425 -10.90 -24.52 29.68
N TRP A 426 -12.18 -24.29 29.93
CA TRP A 426 -12.98 -23.41 29.07
C TRP A 426 -12.39 -21.99 29.00
N TRP A 427 -12.02 -21.41 30.14
CA TRP A 427 -11.39 -20.07 30.16
C TRP A 427 -10.05 -20.05 29.41
N LEU A 428 -9.22 -21.09 29.56
CA LEU A 428 -7.97 -21.21 28.79
C LEU A 428 -8.22 -21.32 27.28
N ALA A 429 -9.23 -22.08 26.87
CA ALA A 429 -9.63 -22.14 25.49
C ALA A 429 -10.12 -20.78 24.98
N THR A 430 -10.87 -20.02 25.78
CA THR A 430 -11.26 -18.64 25.43
C THR A 430 -10.05 -17.73 25.21
N VAL A 431 -9.02 -17.81 26.06
CA VAL A 431 -7.77 -17.06 25.86
C VAL A 431 -7.14 -17.43 24.51
N LEU A 432 -6.93 -18.72 24.28
CA LEU A 432 -6.31 -19.25 23.07
C LEU A 432 -7.09 -18.82 21.82
N LEU A 433 -8.40 -19.02 21.85
CA LEU A 433 -9.34 -18.69 20.78
C LEU A 433 -9.37 -17.18 20.49
N THR A 434 -9.17 -16.32 21.48
CA THR A 434 -9.15 -14.87 21.25
C THR A 434 -7.78 -14.40 20.74
N ILE A 435 -6.68 -14.98 21.23
CA ILE A 435 -5.34 -14.71 20.70
C ILE A 435 -5.26 -15.05 19.21
N GLN A 436 -5.76 -16.22 18.80
CA GLN A 436 -5.76 -16.59 17.38
C GLN A 436 -6.59 -15.62 16.52
N THR A 437 -7.66 -15.02 17.04
CA THR A 437 -8.49 -14.06 16.30
C THR A 437 -7.68 -12.86 15.89
N PHE A 438 -6.92 -12.30 16.84
CA PHE A 438 -6.02 -11.20 16.56
C PHE A 438 -4.89 -11.57 15.59
N MET A 439 -4.30 -12.75 15.77
CA MET A 439 -3.25 -13.23 14.87
C MET A 439 -3.79 -13.49 13.45
N ALA A 440 -5.04 -13.92 13.30
CA ALA A 440 -5.63 -14.24 12.00
C ALA A 440 -6.07 -12.99 11.22
N THR A 441 -6.32 -11.84 11.87
CA THR A 441 -6.81 -10.63 11.19
C THR A 441 -5.93 -10.14 10.03
N ASP A 442 -6.57 -9.74 8.92
CA ASP A 442 -5.91 -9.36 7.65
C ASP A 442 -5.13 -8.04 7.67
N LEU A 443 -5.10 -7.39 8.83
CA LEU A 443 -4.31 -6.18 9.05
C LEU A 443 -2.81 -6.44 8.88
N TYR A 444 -2.37 -7.71 8.90
CA TYR A 444 -0.96 -8.07 8.96
C TYR A 444 -0.58 -9.08 7.86
N HIS A 445 0.37 -8.71 6.99
CA HIS A 445 0.97 -9.66 6.05
C HIS A 445 1.97 -10.56 6.78
N LEU A 446 1.97 -11.87 6.51
CA LEU A 446 2.92 -12.82 7.12
C LEU A 446 4.38 -12.35 6.98
N ALA A 447 4.71 -11.66 5.89
CA ALA A 447 6.05 -11.12 5.60
C ALA A 447 6.48 -9.99 6.55
N ILE A 448 5.54 -9.31 7.19
CA ILE A 448 5.78 -8.16 8.07
C ILE A 448 5.93 -8.60 9.52
N LEU A 449 5.27 -9.69 9.94
CA LEU A 449 5.39 -10.24 11.29
C LEU A 449 6.82 -10.68 11.58
N ASP A 450 7.25 -10.61 12.85
CA ASP A 450 8.50 -11.23 13.27
C ASP A 450 8.37 -12.76 13.36
N LYS A 451 9.49 -13.48 13.21
CA LYS A 451 9.56 -14.95 13.17
C LYS A 451 8.73 -15.68 14.24
N PRO A 452 8.72 -15.32 15.54
CA PRO A 452 7.91 -16.02 16.54
C PRO A 452 6.41 -15.87 16.28
N PHE A 453 5.96 -14.71 15.81
CA PHE A 453 4.56 -14.47 15.47
C PHE A 453 4.16 -15.14 14.16
N GLN A 454 5.09 -15.24 13.19
CA GLN A 454 4.87 -16.03 11.96
C GLN A 454 4.63 -17.51 12.28
N LEU A 455 5.38 -18.08 13.22
CA LEU A 455 5.20 -19.47 13.65
C LEU A 455 3.85 -19.68 14.34
N LEU A 456 3.48 -18.79 15.28
CA LEU A 456 2.18 -18.82 15.94
C LEU A 456 1.02 -18.72 14.94
N HIS A 457 1.14 -17.83 13.97
CA HIS A 457 0.14 -17.64 12.92
C HIS A 457 0.01 -18.87 12.01
N GLN A 458 1.10 -19.60 11.72
CA GLN A 458 1.03 -20.84 10.94
C GLN A 458 0.44 -22.01 11.73
N LEU A 459 0.68 -22.07 13.04
CA LEU A 459 0.23 -23.16 13.91
C LEU A 459 -1.25 -23.06 14.30
N LEU A 460 -1.80 -21.85 14.41
CA LEU A 460 -3.16 -21.64 14.87
C LEU A 460 -4.19 -21.82 13.74
N PRO A 461 -5.18 -22.71 13.89
CA PRO A 461 -6.06 -23.14 12.80
C PRO A 461 -7.03 -22.05 12.29
N LEU A 462 -7.24 -20.99 13.07
CA LEU A 462 -8.14 -19.91 12.68
C LEU A 462 -7.63 -19.14 11.45
N HIS A 463 -6.31 -19.05 11.25
CA HIS A 463 -5.78 -18.41 10.05
C HIS A 463 -6.19 -19.17 8.79
N GLN A 464 -6.12 -20.50 8.79
CA GLN A 464 -6.54 -21.32 7.65
C GLN A 464 -8.05 -21.22 7.41
N ILE A 465 -8.86 -21.15 8.48
CA ILE A 465 -10.30 -20.89 8.37
C ILE A 465 -10.54 -19.53 7.68
N GLN A 466 -9.87 -18.46 8.13
CA GLN A 466 -10.06 -17.13 7.56
C GLN A 466 -9.55 -17.04 6.11
N SER A 467 -8.41 -17.64 5.80
CA SER A 467 -7.86 -17.76 4.44
C SER A 467 -8.82 -18.51 3.51
N ALA A 468 -9.41 -19.61 3.98
CA ALA A 468 -10.42 -20.34 3.22
C ALA A 468 -11.68 -19.48 3.01
N ILE A 469 -12.15 -18.75 4.03
CA ILE A 469 -13.30 -17.83 3.90
C ILE A 469 -12.99 -16.73 2.87
N GLN A 470 -11.80 -16.13 2.88
CA GLN A 470 -11.38 -15.16 1.86
C GLN A 470 -11.46 -15.74 0.45
N SER A 471 -10.91 -16.94 0.26
CA SER A 471 -10.97 -17.63 -1.04
C SER A 471 -12.41 -17.97 -1.45
N ALA A 472 -13.34 -18.20 -0.51
CA ALA A 472 -14.75 -18.36 -0.83
C ALA A 472 -15.45 -17.03 -1.21
N VAL A 473 -14.99 -15.90 -0.67
CA VAL A 473 -15.52 -14.55 -0.97
C VAL A 473 -14.95 -14.00 -2.27
N PHE A 474 -13.64 -14.11 -2.47
CA PHE A 474 -12.88 -13.46 -3.55
C PHE A 474 -12.37 -14.43 -4.64
N GLY A 475 -12.59 -15.74 -4.48
CA GLY A 475 -12.01 -16.77 -5.33
C GLY A 475 -10.57 -17.14 -4.93
N GLY A 476 -10.13 -18.33 -5.33
CA GLY A 476 -8.78 -18.83 -5.07
C GLY A 476 -8.75 -20.31 -4.69
N GLU A 477 -7.54 -20.83 -4.51
CA GLU A 477 -7.34 -22.21 -4.07
C GLU A 477 -7.67 -22.34 -2.57
N VAL A 478 -8.55 -23.28 -2.23
CA VAL A 478 -9.00 -23.56 -0.86
C VAL A 478 -8.56 -24.92 -0.32
N THR A 479 -8.08 -25.79 -1.21
CA THR A 479 -7.85 -27.21 -0.92
C THR A 479 -6.88 -27.40 0.25
N ASN A 480 -5.75 -26.69 0.24
CA ASN A 480 -4.73 -26.79 1.29
C ASN A 480 -5.24 -26.28 2.63
N ASP A 481 -5.94 -25.14 2.65
CA ASP A 481 -6.47 -24.55 3.88
C ASP A 481 -7.51 -25.49 4.51
N ILE A 482 -8.46 -26.01 3.72
CA ILE A 482 -9.48 -26.95 4.18
C ILE A 482 -8.85 -28.26 4.68
N LEU A 483 -7.86 -28.79 3.97
CA LEU A 483 -7.17 -30.02 4.35
C LEU A 483 -6.47 -29.87 5.70
N ILE A 484 -5.81 -28.74 5.95
CA ILE A 484 -5.18 -28.44 7.26
C ILE A 484 -6.24 -28.39 8.37
N VAL A 485 -7.37 -27.71 8.13
CA VAL A 485 -8.47 -27.62 9.10
C VAL A 485 -9.06 -29.02 9.39
N ILE A 486 -9.25 -29.87 8.38
CA ILE A 486 -9.74 -31.24 8.56
C ILE A 486 -8.74 -32.07 9.37
N ILE A 487 -7.44 -31.99 9.06
CA ILE A 487 -6.40 -32.71 9.81
C ILE A 487 -6.42 -32.28 11.28
N TRP A 488 -6.47 -30.98 11.56
CA TRP A 488 -6.55 -30.49 12.94
C TRP A 488 -7.79 -31.01 13.66
N PHE A 489 -8.95 -31.00 13.00
CA PHE A 489 -10.18 -31.56 13.58
C PHE A 489 -10.03 -33.06 13.90
N LEU A 490 -9.46 -33.85 12.99
CA LEU A 490 -9.21 -35.27 13.20
C LEU A 490 -8.22 -35.53 14.35
N VAL A 491 -7.15 -34.74 14.45
CA VAL A 491 -6.18 -34.84 15.55
C VAL A 491 -6.83 -34.51 16.89
N LEU A 492 -7.59 -33.41 16.97
CA LEU A 492 -8.28 -33.01 18.20
C LEU A 492 -9.32 -34.04 18.63
N THR A 493 -10.12 -34.57 17.69
CA THR A 493 -11.10 -35.61 18.00
C THR A 493 -10.43 -36.90 18.46
N MET A 494 -9.33 -37.30 17.82
CA MET A 494 -8.53 -38.46 18.26
C MET A 494 -8.01 -38.27 19.70
N LEU A 495 -7.48 -37.10 20.05
CA LEU A 495 -7.00 -36.80 21.40
C LEU A 495 -8.11 -36.89 22.46
N ILE A 496 -9.32 -36.44 22.13
CA ILE A 496 -10.48 -36.51 23.02
C ILE A 496 -10.97 -37.96 23.16
N VAL A 497 -11.03 -38.73 22.07
CA VAL A 497 -11.43 -40.15 22.15
C VAL A 497 -10.43 -40.97 22.97
N ILE A 498 -9.12 -40.71 22.81
CA ILE A 498 -8.08 -41.32 23.63
C ILE A 498 -8.27 -40.94 25.10
N SER A 499 -8.56 -39.68 25.41
CA SER A 499 -8.77 -39.23 26.79
C SER A 499 -9.95 -39.93 27.46
N TYR A 500 -11.07 -40.10 26.73
CA TYR A 500 -12.20 -40.91 27.19
C TYR A 500 -11.78 -42.36 27.47
N ARG A 501 -11.04 -42.99 26.55
CA ARG A 501 -10.60 -44.38 26.71
C ARG A 501 -9.68 -44.57 27.93
N VAL A 502 -8.76 -43.63 28.17
CA VAL A 502 -7.87 -43.67 29.34
C VAL A 502 -8.67 -43.54 30.64
N HIS A 503 -9.61 -42.60 30.71
CA HIS A 503 -10.46 -42.45 31.90
C HIS A 503 -11.39 -43.64 32.13
N GLN A 504 -11.97 -44.22 31.08
CA GLN A 504 -12.80 -45.42 31.18
C GLN A 504 -12.02 -46.60 31.77
N ARG A 505 -10.77 -46.82 31.31
CA ARG A 505 -9.89 -47.86 31.87
C ARG A 505 -9.56 -47.61 33.34
N ALA A 506 -9.30 -46.36 33.72
CA ALA A 506 -9.00 -46.01 35.11
C ALA A 506 -10.20 -46.24 36.04
N VAL A 507 -11.43 -45.96 35.56
CA VAL A 507 -12.67 -46.23 36.30
C VAL A 507 -12.92 -47.73 36.42
N TRP A 508 -12.79 -48.47 35.31
CA TRP A 508 -12.96 -49.93 35.27
C TRP A 508 -12.01 -50.67 36.22
N ASN A 509 -10.74 -50.26 36.27
CA ASN A 509 -9.77 -50.86 37.19
C ASN A 509 -10.10 -50.58 38.66
N LYS A 510 -10.71 -49.42 38.96
CA LYS A 510 -11.14 -49.10 40.33
C LYS A 510 -12.35 -49.91 40.76
N THR A 511 -13.33 -50.12 39.87
CA THR A 511 -14.50 -50.95 40.16
C THR A 511 -14.12 -52.40 40.39
N LEU A 512 -13.21 -52.96 39.57
CA LEU A 512 -12.68 -54.30 39.78
C LEU A 512 -11.92 -54.45 41.12
N ALA A 513 -11.19 -53.42 41.55
CA ALA A 513 -10.45 -53.45 42.81
C ALA A 513 -11.38 -53.39 44.03
N THR A 514 -12.51 -52.68 43.95
CA THR A 514 -13.53 -52.63 45.01
C THR A 514 -14.38 -53.89 45.09
N ASP A 515 -14.61 -54.57 43.97
CA ASP A 515 -15.37 -55.83 43.95
C ASP A 515 -14.53 -57.03 44.43
N ALA A 516 -13.19 -56.89 44.47
CA ALA A 516 -12.25 -57.92 44.91
C ALA A 516 -11.83 -57.81 46.39
N SER A 517 -12.19 -56.72 47.08
CA SER A 517 -11.94 -56.45 48.51
C SER A 517 -13.20 -56.66 49.34
#